data_AF-A0A7V5XD52-F1
#
_entry.id   AF-A0A7V5XD52-F1
#
_cell.length_a   1.000
_cell.length_b   1.000
_cell.length_c   1.000
_cell.angle_alpha   90.00
_cell.angle_beta   90.00
_cell.angle_gamma   90.00
#
_symmetry.space_group_name_H-M   'P 1'
#
loop_
_entity.id
_entity.type
_entity.pdbx_description
1 polymer ?
#
loop_
_entity_poly.entity_id
_entity_poly.type
_entity_poly.pdbx_seq_one_letter_code
_entity_poly.pdbx_strand_id
1 'polypeptide(L)'
;RGDVVTVHSLRRGAAEAIEAIARGKASTSRVVGRRVEDIALPAGATINAIVRNGKVLQAHHDTVIENGDHLICFITDRRQTEELQKLFQVDVDF
;
A
#
# COMPACT_ATOMS: atom_id res chain seq x y z
N ARG A 1 -2.26 3.76 -14.94
CA ARG A 1 -3.42 3.40 -14.08
C ARG A 1 -2.85 2.54 -12.95
N GLY A 2 -2.75 3.09 -11.74
CA GLY A 2 -2.07 2.44 -10.62
C GLY A 2 -2.85 1.23 -10.08
N ASP A 3 -2.12 0.19 -9.68
CA ASP A 3 -2.63 -1.09 -9.19
C ASP A 3 -3.23 -0.99 -7.77
N VAL A 4 -4.19 -0.09 -7.58
CA VAL A 4 -5.12 -0.18 -6.45
C VAL A 4 -6.25 -1.08 -6.88
N VAL A 5 -6.33 -2.23 -6.22
CA VAL A 5 -7.16 -3.34 -6.65
C VAL A 5 -8.57 -3.19 -6.14
N THR A 6 -8.75 -2.75 -4.89
CA THR A 6 -10.09 -2.58 -4.33
C THR A 6 -10.11 -1.56 -3.20
N VAL A 7 -11.20 -0.77 -3.15
CA VAL A 7 -11.51 0.18 -2.07
C VAL A 7 -12.82 -0.25 -1.42
N HIS A 8 -12.80 -0.41 -0.10
CA HIS A 8 -13.96 -0.76 0.71
C HIS A 8 -14.16 0.27 1.83
N SER A 9 -15.40 0.75 1.99
CA SER A 9 -15.76 1.63 3.10
C SER A 9 -15.81 0.84 4.42
N LEU A 10 -15.18 1.37 5.47
CA LEU A 10 -15.24 0.86 6.83
C LEU A 10 -15.86 1.90 7.77
N ARG A 11 -16.33 1.44 8.94
CA ARG A 11 -16.82 2.30 10.04
C ARG A 11 -17.76 3.44 9.58
N ARG A 12 -18.85 3.09 8.89
CA ARG A 12 -19.85 4.06 8.38
C ARG A 12 -19.24 5.18 7.52
N GLY A 13 -18.15 4.92 6.80
CA GLY A 13 -17.48 5.86 5.91
C GLY A 13 -16.48 6.80 6.59
N ALA A 14 -16.23 6.66 7.88
CA ALA A 14 -15.19 7.40 8.60
C ALA A 14 -13.76 6.90 8.30
N ALA A 15 -13.63 5.72 7.70
CA ALA A 15 -12.37 5.19 7.23
C ALA A 15 -12.60 4.32 5.99
N GLU A 16 -11.58 4.13 5.17
CA GLU A 16 -11.60 3.18 4.07
C GLU A 16 -10.48 2.16 4.22
N ALA A 17 -10.77 0.91 3.91
CA ALA A 17 -9.76 -0.09 3.62
C ALA A 17 -9.47 -0.11 2.13
N ILE A 18 -8.20 -0.10 1.79
CA ILE A 18 -7.70 -0.12 0.43
C ILE A 18 -6.71 -1.28 0.32
N GLU A 19 -6.91 -2.12 -0.69
CA GLU A 19 -5.93 -3.11 -1.10
C GLU A 19 -5.07 -2.53 -2.22
N ALA A 20 -3.77 -2.40 -1.96
CA ALA A 20 -2.78 -1.95 -2.91
C ALA A 20 -1.77 -3.06 -3.20
N ILE A 21 -1.42 -3.28 -4.47
CA ILE A 21 -0.41 -4.27 -4.83
C ILE A 21 0.94 -3.58 -5.03
N ALA A 22 1.96 -4.06 -4.32
CA ALA A 22 3.34 -3.67 -4.58
C ALA A 22 3.84 -4.34 -5.86
N ARG A 23 4.12 -3.54 -6.90
CA ARG A 23 4.71 -4.03 -8.14
C ARG A 23 6.06 -3.38 -8.44
N GLY A 24 6.84 -4.04 -9.30
CA GLY A 24 8.10 -3.54 -9.84
C GLY A 24 9.32 -4.12 -9.13
N LYS A 25 10.48 -3.53 -9.43
CA LYS A 25 11.75 -3.83 -8.76
C LYS A 25 12.04 -2.74 -7.74
N ALA A 26 12.98 -3.00 -6.82
CA ALA A 26 13.42 -1.99 -5.86
C ALA A 26 13.95 -0.70 -6.53
N SER A 27 14.42 -0.77 -7.78
CA SER A 27 14.89 0.39 -8.56
C SER A 27 13.76 1.23 -9.19
N THR A 28 12.59 0.64 -9.44
CA THR A 28 11.48 1.28 -10.19
C THR A 28 10.21 1.46 -9.35
N SER A 29 10.21 0.93 -8.14
CA SER A 29 9.11 0.98 -7.21
C SER A 29 9.45 1.88 -6.03
N ARG A 30 8.46 2.68 -5.61
CA ARG A 30 8.57 3.49 -4.39
C ARG A 30 8.33 2.68 -3.11
N VAL A 31 7.89 1.43 -3.22
CA VAL A 31 7.54 0.59 -2.05
C VAL A 31 8.29 -0.74 -2.01
N VAL A 32 8.52 -1.41 -3.15
CA VAL A 32 9.21 -2.72 -3.15
C VAL A 32 10.64 -2.58 -2.66
N GLY A 33 11.06 -3.49 -1.77
CA GLY A 33 12.39 -3.53 -1.18
C GLY A 33 12.59 -2.55 -0.02
N ARG A 34 11.56 -1.80 0.38
CA ARG A 34 11.60 -0.89 1.53
C ARG A 34 10.90 -1.49 2.73
N ARG A 35 11.32 -1.09 3.93
CA ARG A 35 10.59 -1.41 5.15
C ARG A 35 9.32 -0.57 5.23
N VAL A 36 8.30 -1.06 5.93
CA VAL A 36 7.04 -0.33 6.14
C VAL A 36 7.28 1.06 6.73
N GLU A 37 8.21 1.18 7.69
CA GLU A 37 8.55 2.48 8.31
C GLU A 37 9.21 3.47 7.35
N ASP A 38 9.88 2.98 6.31
CA ASP A 38 10.58 3.79 5.31
C ASP A 38 9.62 4.30 4.21
N ILE A 39 8.33 3.94 4.27
CA ILE A 39 7.31 4.37 3.32
C ILE A 39 6.71 5.70 3.77
N ALA A 40 6.84 6.73 2.93
CA ALA A 40 6.17 8.00 3.10
C ALA A 40 4.66 7.86 2.77
N LEU A 41 3.89 7.39 3.74
CA LEU A 41 2.45 7.25 3.64
C LEU A 41 1.74 8.62 3.70
N PRO A 42 0.62 8.79 2.97
CA PRO A 42 -0.22 9.97 3.10
C PRO A 42 -0.72 10.18 4.54
N ALA A 43 -1.05 11.43 4.88
CA ALA A 43 -1.54 11.75 6.23
C ALA A 43 -2.82 10.94 6.56
N GLY A 44 -2.82 10.26 7.71
CA GLY A 44 -3.94 9.42 8.13
C GLY A 44 -4.05 8.08 7.40
N ALA A 45 -3.01 7.68 6.63
CA ALA A 45 -2.88 6.35 6.06
C ALA A 45 -2.01 5.44 6.94
N THR A 46 -2.33 4.14 6.97
CA THR A 46 -1.57 3.11 7.69
C THR A 46 -1.56 1.82 6.89
N ILE A 47 -0.45 1.06 6.93
CA ILE A 47 -0.38 -0.32 6.42
C ILE A 47 -0.57 -1.24 7.62
N ASN A 48 -1.65 -2.03 7.63
CA ASN A 48 -2.01 -2.84 8.80
C ASN A 48 -1.64 -4.31 8.62
N ALA A 49 -1.71 -4.81 7.39
CA ALA A 49 -1.38 -6.19 7.06
C ALA A 49 -0.81 -6.29 5.65
N ILE A 50 -0.03 -7.35 5.43
CA ILE A 50 0.50 -7.73 4.13
C ILE A 50 0.02 -9.16 3.84
N VAL A 51 -0.61 -9.38 2.70
CA VAL A 51 -0.90 -10.72 2.21
C VAL A 51 0.18 -11.13 1.22
N ARG A 52 0.96 -12.15 1.58
CA ARG A 52 2.07 -12.69 0.79
C ARG A 52 1.89 -14.18 0.63
N ASN A 53 1.86 -14.67 -0.62
CA ASN A 53 1.70 -16.10 -0.93
C ASN A 53 0.49 -16.75 -0.23
N GLY A 54 -0.63 -16.02 -0.16
CA GLY A 54 -1.86 -16.47 0.51
C GLY A 54 -1.83 -16.46 2.04
N LYS A 55 -0.77 -15.94 2.67
CA LYS A 55 -0.65 -15.80 4.12
C LYS A 55 -0.76 -14.35 4.54
N VAL A 56 -1.44 -14.11 5.65
CA VAL A 56 -1.52 -12.78 6.27
C VAL A 56 -0.34 -12.59 7.21
N LEU A 57 0.42 -11.53 6.98
CA LEU A 57 1.49 -11.04 7.84
C LEU A 57 1.00 -9.75 8.51
N GLN A 58 1.22 -9.63 9.81
CA GLN A 58 1.03 -8.35 10.49
C GLN A 58 2.10 -7.38 9.98
N ALA A 59 1.69 -6.21 9.51
CA ALA A 59 2.64 -5.19 9.10
C ALA A 59 3.33 -4.63 10.35
N HIS A 60 4.66 -4.74 10.37
CA HIS A 60 5.52 -4.15 11.39
C HIS A 60 6.51 -3.19 10.74
N HIS A 61 7.07 -2.28 11.56
CA HIS A 61 7.98 -1.23 11.10
C HIS A 61 9.15 -1.77 10.27
N ASP A 62 9.71 -2.91 10.65
CA ASP A 62 10.86 -3.59 10.03
C ASP A 62 10.50 -4.52 8.86
N THR A 63 9.21 -4.73 8.61
CA THR A 63 8.75 -5.66 7.57
C THR A 63 9.11 -5.10 6.19
N VAL A 64 9.92 -5.83 5.42
CA VAL A 64 10.28 -5.45 4.05
C VAL A 64 9.19 -5.85 3.07
N ILE A 65 8.75 -4.90 2.26
CA ILE A 65 7.72 -5.10 1.22
C ILE A 65 8.37 -5.79 0.01
N GLU A 66 7.72 -6.84 -0.48
CA GLU A 66 8.15 -7.63 -1.63
C GLU A 66 7.26 -7.38 -2.86
N ASN A 67 7.80 -7.64 -4.04
CA ASN A 67 7.01 -7.58 -5.28
C ASN A 67 5.91 -8.64 -5.25
N GLY A 68 4.67 -8.23 -5.53
CA GLY A 68 3.49 -9.07 -5.47
C GLY A 68 2.80 -9.06 -4.10
N ASP A 69 3.31 -8.32 -3.11
CA ASP A 69 2.59 -8.14 -1.85
C ASP A 69 1.28 -7.39 -2.05
N HIS A 70 0.25 -7.85 -1.35
CA HIS A 70 -1.03 -7.16 -1.22
C HIS A 70 -1.07 -6.46 0.14
N LEU A 71 -0.98 -5.12 0.12
CA LEU A 71 -0.97 -4.30 1.32
C LEU A 71 -2.39 -3.86 1.66
N ILE A 72 -2.81 -4.16 2.88
CA ILE A 72 -4.09 -3.72 3.42
C ILE A 72 -3.87 -2.39 4.14
N CYS A 73 -4.22 -1.32 3.44
CA CYS A 73 -4.04 0.05 3.88
C CYS A 73 -5.35 0.61 4.44
N PHE A 74 -5.31 1.29 5.59
CA PHE A 74 -6.46 2.06 6.07
C PHE A 74 -6.18 3.54 5.93
N ILE A 75 -7.17 4.29 5.43
CA ILE A 75 -7.15 5.74 5.38
C ILE A 75 -8.32 6.31 6.17
N THR A 76 -8.09 7.37 6.93
CA THR A 76 -9.16 8.09 7.66
C THR A 76 -9.77 9.23 6.84
N ASP A 77 -9.12 9.64 5.75
CA ASP A 77 -9.60 10.69 4.84
C ASP A 77 -9.58 10.19 3.39
N ARG A 78 -10.76 10.04 2.79
CA ARG A 78 -10.96 9.55 1.41
C ARG A 78 -10.24 10.37 0.35
N ARG A 79 -9.91 11.64 0.64
CA ARG A 79 -9.17 12.51 -0.28
C ARG A 79 -7.74 12.03 -0.51
N GLN A 80 -7.21 11.22 0.41
CA GLN A 80 -5.85 10.66 0.36
C GLN A 80 -5.74 9.41 -0.52
N THR A 81 -6.86 8.87 -1.01
CA THR A 81 -6.88 7.68 -1.88
C THR A 81 -6.04 7.88 -3.13
N GLU A 82 -6.07 9.05 -3.76
CA GLU A 82 -5.28 9.33 -4.96
C GLU A 82 -3.77 9.41 -4.67
N GLU A 83 -3.39 9.95 -3.51
CA GLU A 83 -1.98 10.02 -3.11
C GLU A 83 -1.43 8.63 -2.79
N LEU A 84 -2.23 7.80 -2.12
CA LEU A 84 -1.91 6.39 -1.91
C LEU A 84 -1.80 5.65 -3.25
N GLN A 85 -2.74 5.85 -4.18
CA GLN A 85 -2.65 5.28 -5.53
C GLN A 85 -1.39 5.69 -6.26
N LYS A 86 -0.96 6.94 -6.14
CA LYS A 86 0.29 7.42 -6.73
C LYS A 86 1.46 6.65 -6.12
N LEU A 87 1.55 6.50 -4.80
CA LEU A 87 2.65 5.79 -4.14
C LEU A 87 2.91 4.37 -4.69
N PHE A 88 1.84 3.64 -5.05
CA PHE A 88 1.93 2.27 -5.59
C PHE A 88 2.05 2.21 -7.12
N GLN A 89 2.14 3.34 -7.82
CA GLN A 89 2.47 3.34 -9.24
C GLN A 89 3.96 3.05 -9.44
N VAL A 90 4.25 2.13 -10.36
CA VAL A 90 5.61 1.83 -10.83
C VAL A 90 6.05 2.91 -11.81
N ASP A 91 7.28 3.38 -11.68
CA ASP A 91 7.88 4.27 -12.66
C ASP A 91 8.15 3.46 -13.94
N VAL A 92 7.69 3.97 -15.08
CA VAL A 92 7.92 3.33 -16.38
C VAL A 92 9.32 3.72 -16.83
N ASP A 93 10.30 2.85 -16.61
CA ASP A 93 11.61 2.97 -17.27
C ASP A 93 11.42 2.68 -18.76
N PHE A 94 11.81 3.62 -19.63
CA PHE A 94 11.97 3.44 -21.07
C PHE A 94 13.42 3.04 -21.40
#